data_AF-A0A8R1ES94-F1
#
_entry.id   AF-A0A8R1ES94-F1
#
_cell.length_a   1.000
_cell.length_b   1.000
_cell.length_c   1.000
_cell.angle_alpha   90.00
_cell.angle_beta   90.00
_cell.angle_gamma   90.00
#
_symmetry.space_group_name_H-M   'P 1'
#
loop_
_entity.id
_entity.type
_entity.pdbx_description
1 polymer ?
#
loop_
_entity_poly.entity_id
_entity_poly.type
_entity_poly.pdbx_seq_one_letter_code
_entity_poly.pdbx_strand_id
1 'polypeptide(L)'
;VDPRGMYYGITIVVSFHPLFITKVDQAYHVKCFFEEANKGLTAELGVSMIPTTELEARHGIPGCSYSIHSSSIDELDAGKPAGQPIQFARVGDRVLHQWHCNDREFWVF
;
A
#
# COMPACT_ATOMS: atom_id res chain seq x y z
N VAL A 1 12.34 17.61 -6.45
CA VAL A 1 11.32 17.84 -5.39
C VAL A 1 11.16 16.51 -4.68
N ASP A 2 11.45 16.43 -3.38
CA ASP A 2 11.33 15.19 -2.62
C ASP A 2 9.86 14.76 -2.64
N PRO A 3 9.49 13.57 -3.16
CA PRO A 3 8.09 13.16 -3.17
C PRO A 3 7.61 13.11 -1.74
N ARG A 4 6.51 13.84 -1.46
CA ARG A 4 5.87 13.77 -0.15
C ARG A 4 5.50 12.31 0.08
N GLY A 5 6.11 11.72 1.10
CA GLY A 5 6.07 10.30 1.32
C GLY A 5 6.91 9.96 2.53
N MET A 6 6.80 8.70 2.95
CA MET A 6 7.51 8.20 4.13
C MET A 6 8.28 6.94 3.75
N TYR A 7 9.58 6.94 4.05
CA TYR A 7 10.39 5.74 3.94
C TYR A 7 10.32 4.96 5.24
N TYR A 8 9.92 3.69 5.14
CA TYR A 8 10.05 2.72 6.21
C TYR A 8 11.20 1.77 5.87
N GLY A 9 12.18 1.69 6.77
CA GLY A 9 13.31 0.78 6.66
C GLY A 9 13.28 -0.26 7.77
N ILE A 10 13.35 -1.54 7.41
CA ILE A 10 13.57 -2.63 8.35
C ILE A 10 14.84 -3.40 7.96
N THR A 11 15.71 -3.64 8.94
CA THR A 11 16.89 -4.48 8.74
C THR A 11 16.63 -5.84 9.37
N ILE A 12 16.60 -6.87 8.55
CA ILE A 12 16.47 -8.26 8.98
C ILE A 12 17.88 -8.86 9.02
N VAL A 13 18.32 -9.28 10.20
CA VAL A 13 19.61 -9.97 10.38
C VAL A 13 19.34 -11.44 10.63
N VAL A 14 19.81 -12.29 9.73
CA VAL A 14 19.75 -13.75 9.84
C VAL A 14 21.08 -14.24 10.39
N SER A 15 21.07 -14.58 11.68
CA SER A 15 22.23 -15.17 12.37
C SER A 15 22.15 -16.69 12.40
N PHE A 16 23.21 -17.35 11.96
CA PHE A 16 23.28 -18.82 11.98
C PHE A 16 23.79 -19.36 13.32
N HIS A 17 24.44 -18.50 14.13
CA HIS A 17 24.86 -18.85 15.48
C HIS A 17 23.97 -18.13 16.52
N PRO A 18 23.40 -18.86 17.50
CA PRO A 18 22.37 -18.31 18.39
C PRO A 18 22.87 -17.28 19.43
N LEU A 19 24.19 -17.15 19.61
CA LEU A 19 24.79 -16.32 20.67
C LEU A 19 25.63 -15.15 20.17
N PHE A 20 26.07 -15.14 18.91
CA PHE A 20 26.96 -14.10 18.40
C PHE A 20 26.88 -14.00 16.88
N ILE A 21 27.13 -12.78 16.37
CA ILE A 21 27.12 -12.51 14.94
C ILE A 21 28.41 -13.05 14.33
N THR A 22 28.28 -13.78 13.22
CA THR A 22 29.41 -14.38 12.51
C THR A 22 29.56 -13.83 11.10
N LYS A 23 30.72 -14.07 10.47
CA LYS A 23 30.97 -13.66 9.07
C LYS A 23 29.97 -14.25 8.07
N VAL A 24 29.33 -15.36 8.40
CA VAL A 24 28.35 -16.02 7.52
C VAL A 24 26.92 -15.47 7.70
N ASP A 25 26.70 -14.59 8.68
CA ASP A 25 25.39 -13.99 8.91
C ASP A 25 25.03 -13.03 7.76
N GLN A 26 23.74 -12.96 7.45
CA GLN A 26 23.22 -12.16 6.35
C GLN A 26 22.33 -11.05 6.89
N ALA A 27 22.53 -9.84 6.39
CA ALA A 27 21.70 -8.69 6.73
C ALA A 27 20.97 -8.19 5.48
N TYR A 28 19.65 -8.14 5.56
CA TYR A 28 18.77 -7.66 4.50
C TYR A 28 18.18 -6.34 4.96
N HIS A 29 18.47 -5.27 4.21
CA HIS A 29 17.88 -3.98 4.47
C HIS A 29 16.72 -3.74 3.52
N VAL A 30 15.50 -3.92 4.02
CA VAL A 30 14.28 -3.73 3.26
C VAL A 30 13.84 -2.27 3.42
N LYS A 31 13.72 -1.57 2.30
CA LYS A 31 13.19 -0.21 2.26
C LYS A 31 11.87 -0.22 1.51
N CYS A 32 10.82 0.28 2.15
CA CYS A 32 9.53 0.51 1.54
C CYS A 32 9.30 2.01 1.47
N PHE A 33 9.05 2.52 0.26
CA PHE A 33 8.63 3.89 0.06
C PHE A 33 7.10 3.94 -0.01
N PHE A 34 6.49 4.69 0.89
CA PHE A 34 5.06 4.97 0.86
C PHE A 34 4.87 6.39 0.35
N GLU A 35 4.38 6.49 -0.88
CA GLU A 35 4.08 7.78 -1.50
C GLU A 35 2.80 8.36 -0.89
N GLU A 36 2.87 9.57 -0.32
CA GLU A 36 1.68 10.32 0.06
C GLU A 36 1.03 10.81 -1.23
N ALA A 37 -0.16 10.30 -1.57
CA ALA A 37 -0.80 10.53 -2.85
C ALA A 37 -1.12 12.02 -3.08
N ASN A 38 -0.16 12.77 -3.61
CA ASN A 38 -0.39 14.09 -4.14
C ASN A 38 0.20 14.15 -5.55
N LYS A 39 -0.70 14.08 -6.54
CA LYS A 39 -0.36 14.09 -7.96
C LYS A 39 0.43 15.36 -8.31
N GLY A 40 1.74 15.24 -8.54
CA GLY A 40 2.58 16.32 -9.05
C GLY A 40 3.88 15.79 -9.68
N LEU A 41 4.07 16.06 -10.98
CA LEU A 41 5.16 15.57 -11.83
C LEU A 41 6.59 16.04 -11.41
N THR A 42 7.57 15.11 -11.56
CA THR A 42 9.01 15.24 -11.93
C THR A 42 10.05 15.94 -11.01
N ALA A 43 11.17 15.24 -10.70
CA ALA A 43 12.55 15.53 -11.19
C ALA A 43 13.65 14.76 -10.38
N GLU A 44 14.62 14.20 -11.12
CA GLU A 44 15.73 13.32 -10.71
C GLU A 44 16.79 13.98 -9.80
N LEU A 45 17.38 13.21 -8.86
CA LEU A 45 18.70 13.52 -8.30
C LEU A 45 19.43 12.24 -7.83
N GLY A 46 20.57 11.94 -8.44
CA GLY A 46 21.40 10.77 -8.15
C GLY A 46 22.38 11.01 -6.99
N VAL A 47 22.50 10.02 -6.11
CA VAL A 47 23.54 9.96 -5.08
C VAL A 47 24.16 8.57 -5.09
N SER A 48 25.46 8.50 -5.37
CA SER A 48 26.24 7.25 -5.43
C SER A 48 26.59 6.77 -4.02
N MET A 49 26.16 5.56 -3.66
CA MET A 49 26.66 4.77 -2.53
C MET A 49 26.79 3.31 -2.97
N ILE A 50 27.85 2.65 -2.47
CA ILE A 50 28.24 1.22 -2.49
C ILE A 50 27.39 0.30 -3.39
N PRO A 51 27.98 -0.43 -4.35
CA PRO A 51 27.21 -1.20 -5.33
C PRO A 51 26.42 -2.33 -4.67
N THR A 52 25.15 -2.06 -4.40
CA THR A 52 24.13 -3.04 -4.07
C THR A 52 23.36 -3.37 -5.34
N THR A 53 23.14 -4.66 -5.61
CA THR A 53 22.25 -5.08 -6.69
C THR A 53 20.82 -4.77 -6.25
N GLU A 54 20.28 -3.65 -6.70
CA GLU A 54 18.89 -3.29 -6.44
C GLU A 54 17.96 -4.18 -7.28
N LEU A 55 17.17 -4.99 -6.60
CA LEU A 55 16.02 -5.65 -7.21
C LEU A 55 14.81 -4.74 -6.95
N GLU A 56 14.56 -3.78 -7.84
CA GLU A 56 13.35 -2.94 -7.78
C GLU A 56 12.12 -3.80 -8.11
N ALA A 57 11.42 -4.29 -7.08
CA ALA A 57 10.07 -4.80 -7.23
C ALA A 57 9.08 -3.67 -6.94
N ARG A 58 8.90 -2.76 -7.90
CA ARG A 58 7.85 -1.73 -7.83
C ARG A 58 6.50 -2.42 -7.96
N HIS A 59 5.85 -2.72 -6.84
CA HIS A 59 4.45 -3.13 -6.84
C HIS A 59 3.59 -1.87 -6.93
N GLY A 60 2.65 -1.85 -7.88
CA GLY A 60 1.70 -0.77 -7.99
C GLY A 60 0.82 -0.73 -6.75
N ILE A 61 0.54 0.48 -6.24
CA ILE A 61 -0.51 0.63 -5.23
C ILE A 61 -1.82 0.23 -5.92
N PRO A 62 -2.61 -0.72 -5.38
CA PRO A 62 -3.86 -1.12 -6.00
C PRO A 62 -4.78 0.10 -6.08
N GLY A 63 -5.33 0.36 -7.26
CA GLY A 63 -6.29 1.43 -7.45
C GLY A 63 -7.57 1.13 -6.66
N CYS A 64 -7.81 1.89 -5.59
CA CYS A 64 -9.06 1.86 -4.84
C CYS A 64 -10.03 2.92 -5.37
N SER A 65 -11.30 2.54 -5.48
CA SER A 65 -12.41 3.43 -5.84
C SER A 65 -13.36 3.59 -4.66
N TYR A 66 -13.85 4.81 -4.46
CA TYR A 66 -14.77 5.15 -3.39
C TYR A 66 -16.17 5.41 -3.93
N SER A 67 -17.19 4.85 -3.27
CA SER A 67 -18.59 5.00 -3.66
C SER A 67 -19.50 5.08 -2.43
N ILE A 68 -20.64 5.76 -2.59
CA ILE A 68 -21.65 5.92 -1.54
C ILE A 68 -22.93 5.26 -2.00
N HIS A 69 -23.53 4.42 -1.17
CA HIS A 69 -24.73 3.66 -1.49
C HIS A 69 -25.85 3.94 -0.49
N SER A 70 -27.11 3.73 -0.91
CA SER A 70 -28.28 3.87 -0.02
C SER A 70 -28.56 2.62 0.82
N SER A 71 -27.76 1.56 0.70
CA SER A 71 -27.91 0.33 1.48
C SER A 71 -27.34 0.46 2.89
N SER A 72 -27.60 -0.54 3.73
CA SER A 72 -27.04 -0.65 5.08
C SER A 72 -25.87 -1.65 5.13
N ILE A 73 -25.00 -1.50 6.13
CA ILE A 73 -23.98 -2.49 6.47
C ILE A 73 -24.59 -3.86 6.77
N ASP A 74 -25.77 -3.91 7.40
CA ASP A 74 -26.45 -5.16 7.74
C ASP A 74 -26.85 -5.97 6.48
N GLU A 75 -27.18 -5.26 5.40
CA GLU A 75 -27.49 -5.91 4.12
C GLU A 75 -26.23 -6.46 3.46
N LEU A 76 -25.11 -5.73 3.56
CA LEU A 76 -23.82 -6.18 3.07
C LEU A 76 -23.32 -7.40 3.84
N ASP A 77 -23.43 -7.39 5.17
CA ASP A 77 -23.03 -8.51 6.04
C ASP A 77 -23.91 -9.75 5.82
N ALA A 78 -25.18 -9.56 5.45
CA ALA A 78 -26.08 -10.63 5.02
C ALA A 78 -25.78 -11.15 3.60
N GLY A 79 -24.73 -10.66 2.94
CA GLY A 79 -24.29 -11.07 1.60
C GLY A 79 -25.08 -10.43 0.46
N LYS A 80 -25.90 -9.41 0.72
CA LYS A 80 -26.56 -8.65 -0.35
C LYS A 80 -25.57 -7.63 -0.93
N PRO A 81 -25.65 -7.32 -2.23
CA PRO A 81 -24.82 -6.28 -2.81
C PRO A 81 -25.15 -4.91 -2.21
N ALA A 82 -24.16 -4.02 -2.11
CA ALA A 82 -24.32 -2.66 -1.62
C ALA A 82 -25.32 -1.80 -2.40
N GLY A 83 -25.80 -2.26 -3.56
CA GLY A 83 -26.79 -1.55 -4.35
C GLY A 83 -26.16 -0.56 -5.33
N GLN A 84 -26.96 0.38 -5.81
CA GLN A 84 -26.52 1.39 -6.77
C GLN A 84 -25.91 2.60 -6.05
N PRO A 85 -24.80 3.17 -6.55
CA PRO A 85 -24.24 4.39 -5.99
C PRO A 85 -25.24 5.55 -6.08
N ILE A 86 -25.33 6.31 -4.99
CA ILE A 86 -26.19 7.51 -4.91
C ILE A 86 -25.35 8.78 -4.96
N GLN A 87 -25.91 9.83 -5.56
CA GLN A 87 -25.27 11.15 -5.60
C GLN A 87 -25.88 12.14 -4.61
N PHE A 88 -27.12 11.89 -4.17
CA PHE A 88 -27.87 12.78 -3.30
C PHE A 88 -28.55 11.96 -2.20
N ALA A 89 -28.52 12.47 -0.97
CA ALA A 89 -29.20 11.91 0.19
C ALA A 89 -29.85 13.06 0.99
N ARG A 90 -30.89 12.76 1.76
CA ARG A 90 -31.55 13.74 2.63
C ARG A 90 -30.98 13.67 4.04
N VAL A 91 -31.14 14.76 4.79
CA VAL A 91 -30.72 14.81 6.19
C VAL A 91 -31.55 13.80 6.99
N GLY A 92 -30.86 12.83 7.60
CA GLY A 92 -31.47 11.71 8.32
C GLY A 92 -31.40 10.36 7.60
N ASP A 93 -31.08 10.35 6.30
CA ASP A 93 -30.87 9.11 5.55
C ASP A 93 -29.56 8.44 5.99
N ARG A 94 -29.59 7.11 6.16
CA ARG A 94 -28.39 6.31 6.42
C ARG A 94 -27.79 5.89 5.09
N VAL A 95 -26.48 6.10 4.93
CA VAL A 95 -25.76 5.78 3.71
C VAL A 95 -24.55 4.92 4.03
N LEU A 96 -24.19 4.04 3.10
CA LEU A 96 -23.04 3.17 3.19
C LEU A 96 -21.87 3.77 2.41
N HIS A 97 -20.74 3.92 3.08
CA HIS A 97 -19.48 4.36 2.48
C HIS A 97 -18.64 3.13 2.14
N GLN A 98 -18.37 2.88 0.86
CA GLN A 98 -17.65 1.70 0.42
C GLN A 98 -16.38 2.05 -0.36
N TRP A 99 -15.27 1.45 0.07
CA TRP A 99 -14.00 1.41 -0.65
C TRP A 99 -13.87 0.06 -1.36
N HIS A 100 -13.64 0.07 -2.68
CA HIS A 100 -13.38 -1.12 -3.49
C HIS A 100 -11.99 -1.04 -4.10
N CYS A 101 -11.09 -1.93 -3.68
CA CYS A 101 -9.71 -2.02 -4.16
C CYS A 101 -9.56 -3.21 -5.11
N ASN A 102 -8.95 -2.97 -6.28
CA ASN A 102 -8.67 -4.02 -7.25
C ASN A 102 -7.38 -4.77 -6.86
N ASP A 103 -7.51 -5.94 -6.26
CA ASP A 103 -6.37 -6.78 -5.84
C ASP A 103 -5.74 -7.59 -7.00
N ARG A 104 -5.94 -7.19 -8.26
CA ARG A 104 -5.49 -7.97 -9.43
C ARG A 104 -3.97 -8.01 -9.62
N GLU A 105 -3.19 -7.26 -8.84
CA GLU A 105 -1.73 -7.32 -8.85
C GLU A 105 -1.13 -8.21 -7.74
N PHE A 106 -1.94 -8.77 -6.83
CA PHE A 106 -1.43 -9.58 -5.71
C PHE A 106 -1.27 -11.08 -6.02
N TRP A 107 -1.64 -11.55 -7.23
CA TRP A 107 -1.64 -12.98 -7.60
C TRP A 107 -0.77 -13.33 -8.80
N VAL A 108 0.26 -12.53 -9.12
CA VAL A 108 1.27 -12.91 -10.12
C VAL A 108 2.61 -13.16 -9.42
N PHE A 109 2.70 -14.30 -8.76
CA PHE A 109 3.95 -15.01 -8.47
C PHE A 109 3.73 -16.51 -8.65
#